data_AF-A0A6V7QNX2-F1
#
_entry.id   AF-A0A6V7QNX2-F1
#
_cell.length_a   1.000
_cell.length_b   1.000
_cell.length_c   1.000
_cell.angle_alpha   90.00
_cell.angle_beta   90.00
_cell.angle_gamma   90.00
#
_symmetry.space_group_name_H-M   'P 1'
#
loop_
_entity.id
_entity.type
_entity.pdbx_description
1 polymer ?
#
loop_
_entity_poly.entity_id
_entity_poly.type
_entity_poly.pdbx_seq_one_letter_code
_entity_poly.pdbx_strand_id
1 'polypeptide(L)'
;MEKSCTLVIHFDKGSPAMANEIKEALEGNDVAAKIEALKRAVMLLLNGETLPQLFITIVRYVLPSEDHTIQKLLLLYLEIVDKRDSRGRVLPEMILICQNLRNNLQHPNEYIRGVTLRFLCRLSESELIDPLVPSVLANLEHRHPFIRRNALLAVSAIFRLPNGEQLLPDAPTSWRRRWRPSRTRRPAATPS
;
A
#
# COMPACT_ATOMS: atom_id res chain seq x y z
N MET A 1 15.54 -15.30 -20.32
CA MET A 1 14.27 -14.79 -20.88
C MET A 1 13.15 -15.47 -20.12
N GLU A 2 12.65 -14.83 -19.07
CA GLU A 2 11.55 -15.37 -18.27
C GLU A 2 10.26 -15.24 -19.08
N LYS A 3 9.57 -16.37 -19.30
CA LYS A 3 8.30 -16.40 -20.01
C LYS A 3 7.21 -15.98 -19.02
N SER A 4 6.59 -14.83 -19.24
CA SER A 4 5.39 -14.40 -18.51
C SER A 4 4.26 -15.38 -18.82
N CYS A 5 3.85 -16.17 -17.83
CA CYS A 5 2.63 -16.98 -17.91
C CYS A 5 1.44 -16.10 -17.55
N THR A 6 0.55 -15.84 -18.49
CA THR A 6 -0.72 -15.14 -18.23
C THR A 6 -1.77 -16.17 -17.81
N LEU A 7 -2.21 -16.11 -16.54
CA LEU A 7 -3.39 -16.84 -16.07
C LEU A 7 -4.63 -15.98 -16.37
N VAL A 8 -5.48 -16.47 -17.27
CA VAL A 8 -6.79 -15.85 -17.53
C VAL A 8 -7.78 -16.43 -16.53
N ILE A 9 -8.19 -15.61 -15.56
CA ILE A 9 -9.28 -15.95 -14.65
C ILE A 9 -10.58 -15.48 -15.32
N HIS A 10 -11.41 -16.41 -15.78
CA HIS A 10 -12.74 -16.07 -16.29
C HIS A 10 -13.64 -15.68 -15.11
N PHE A 11 -14.15 -14.45 -15.14
CA PHE A 11 -15.14 -13.95 -14.19
C PHE A 11 -16.35 -13.45 -14.99
N ASP A 12 -17.55 -13.83 -14.60
CA ASP A 12 -18.77 -13.29 -15.20
C ASP A 12 -18.77 -11.78 -15.02
N LYS A 13 -18.94 -11.05 -16.12
CA LYS A 13 -18.96 -9.58 -16.11
C LYS A 13 -19.87 -9.08 -14.99
N GLY A 14 -19.40 -8.14 -14.18
CA GLY A 14 -20.12 -7.59 -13.05
C GLY A 14 -21.43 -6.99 -13.52
N SER A 15 -22.53 -7.65 -13.18
CA SER A 15 -23.85 -7.11 -13.42
C SER A 15 -24.08 -5.90 -12.48
N PRO A 16 -24.91 -4.93 -12.86
CA PRO A 16 -25.32 -3.86 -11.94
C PRO A 16 -25.91 -4.38 -10.63
N ALA A 17 -26.57 -5.56 -10.66
CA ALA A 17 -27.06 -6.24 -9.47
C ALA A 17 -25.92 -6.67 -8.54
N MET A 18 -24.83 -7.22 -9.09
CA MET A 18 -23.65 -7.61 -8.32
C MET A 18 -22.99 -6.41 -7.62
N ALA A 19 -22.90 -5.27 -8.28
CA ALA A 19 -22.35 -4.06 -7.67
C ALA A 19 -23.20 -3.56 -6.49
N ASN A 20 -24.54 -3.66 -6.59
CA ASN A 20 -25.45 -3.31 -5.51
C ASN A 20 -25.36 -4.29 -4.34
N GLU A 21 -25.30 -5.59 -4.59
CA GLU A 21 -25.10 -6.60 -3.53
C GLU A 21 -23.81 -6.36 -2.75
N ILE A 22 -22.70 -6.06 -3.45
CA ILE A 22 -21.43 -5.75 -2.81
C ILE A 22 -21.57 -4.50 -1.96
N LYS A 23 -22.20 -3.45 -2.49
CA LYS A 23 -22.44 -2.21 -1.76
C LYS A 23 -23.22 -2.48 -0.47
N GLU A 24 -24.35 -3.17 -0.54
CA GLU A 24 -25.19 -3.50 0.62
C GLU A 24 -24.42 -4.31 1.68
N ALA A 25 -23.65 -5.30 1.25
CA ALA A 25 -22.83 -6.11 2.16
C ALA A 25 -21.72 -5.28 2.85
N LEU A 26 -21.13 -4.31 2.15
CA LEU A 26 -20.14 -3.39 2.72
C LEU A 26 -20.76 -2.39 3.72
N GLU A 27 -22.01 -1.98 3.48
CA GLU A 27 -22.76 -1.08 4.37
C GLU A 27 -23.26 -1.77 5.65
N GLY A 28 -23.44 -3.09 5.61
CA GLY A 28 -23.83 -3.90 6.76
C GLY A 28 -22.82 -3.90 7.91
N ASN A 29 -23.13 -4.60 8.99
CA ASN A 29 -22.24 -4.73 10.16
C ASN A 29 -21.56 -6.11 10.25
N ASP A 30 -21.93 -7.07 9.41
CA ASP A 30 -21.33 -8.39 9.42
C ASP A 30 -19.92 -8.37 8.81
N VAL A 31 -18.92 -8.70 9.63
CA VAL A 31 -17.51 -8.75 9.24
C VAL A 31 -17.27 -9.82 8.18
N ALA A 32 -17.92 -10.98 8.27
CA ALA A 32 -17.73 -12.06 7.30
C ALA A 32 -18.28 -11.67 5.92
N ALA A 33 -19.48 -11.10 5.86
CA ALA A 33 -20.05 -10.55 4.64
C ALA A 33 -19.17 -9.43 4.05
N LYS A 34 -18.64 -8.52 4.87
CA LYS A 34 -17.72 -7.46 4.41
C LYS A 34 -16.46 -8.02 3.77
N ILE A 35 -15.85 -9.03 4.40
CA ILE A 35 -14.65 -9.68 3.86
C ILE A 35 -14.93 -10.26 2.47
N GLU A 36 -16.05 -10.96 2.31
CA GLU A 36 -16.40 -11.57 1.03
C GLU A 36 -16.76 -10.54 -0.03
N ALA A 37 -17.52 -9.50 0.35
CA ALA A 37 -17.84 -8.37 -0.52
C ALA A 37 -16.58 -7.63 -0.99
N LEU A 38 -15.60 -7.42 -0.11
CA LEU A 38 -14.36 -6.74 -0.44
C LEU A 38 -13.45 -7.59 -1.34
N LYS A 39 -13.41 -8.92 -1.16
CA LYS A 39 -12.76 -9.82 -2.13
C LYS A 39 -13.41 -9.74 -3.50
N ARG A 40 -14.76 -9.76 -3.57
CA ARG A 40 -15.50 -9.59 -4.83
C ARG A 40 -15.16 -8.25 -5.49
N ALA A 41 -15.11 -7.16 -4.72
CA ALA A 41 -14.72 -5.84 -5.23
C ALA A 41 -13.30 -5.83 -5.80
N VAL A 42 -12.33 -6.46 -5.13
CA VAL A 42 -10.95 -6.60 -5.63
C VAL A 42 -10.90 -7.43 -6.92
N MET A 43 -11.65 -8.54 -6.98
CA MET A 43 -11.72 -9.38 -8.19
C MET A 43 -12.30 -8.61 -9.39
N LEU A 44 -13.37 -7.84 -9.19
CA LEU A 44 -13.97 -6.99 -10.24
C LEU A 44 -12.96 -5.97 -10.76
N LEU A 45 -12.24 -5.28 -9.87
CA LEU A 45 -11.21 -4.32 -10.27
C LEU A 45 -10.06 -4.98 -11.04
N LEU A 46 -9.60 -6.17 -10.63
CA LEU A 46 -8.55 -6.92 -11.34
C LEU A 46 -8.97 -7.33 -12.76
N ASN A 47 -10.27 -7.53 -12.99
CA ASN A 47 -10.83 -7.82 -14.31
C ASN A 47 -11.06 -6.56 -15.16
N GLY A 48 -10.66 -5.38 -14.66
CA GLY A 48 -10.81 -4.10 -15.35
C GLY A 48 -12.17 -3.44 -15.19
N GLU A 49 -13.03 -3.97 -14.31
CA GLU A 49 -14.33 -3.35 -14.04
C GLU A 49 -14.21 -2.30 -12.93
N THR A 50 -14.38 -1.04 -13.31
CA THR A 50 -14.38 0.08 -12.37
C THR A 50 -15.78 0.37 -11.87
N LEU A 51 -15.95 0.40 -10.54
CA LEU A 51 -17.22 0.77 -9.89
C LEU A 51 -16.98 1.97 -8.95
N PRO A 52 -17.00 3.22 -9.48
CA PRO A 52 -16.69 4.42 -8.68
C PRO A 52 -17.56 4.55 -7.42
N GLN A 53 -18.82 4.12 -7.48
CA GLN A 53 -19.73 4.12 -6.34
C GLN A 53 -19.25 3.25 -5.17
N LEU A 54 -18.50 2.18 -5.43
CA LEU A 54 -17.95 1.34 -4.37
C LEU A 54 -16.82 2.04 -3.61
N PHE A 55 -16.09 2.96 -4.25
CA PHE A 55 -15.01 3.69 -3.59
C PHE A 55 -15.52 4.50 -2.40
N ILE A 56 -16.63 5.23 -2.58
CA ILE A 56 -17.27 6.02 -1.51
C ILE A 56 -17.75 5.09 -0.38
N THR A 57 -18.38 3.97 -0.71
CA THR A 57 -18.83 2.97 0.27
C THR A 57 -17.66 2.39 1.05
N ILE A 58 -16.54 2.09 0.40
CA ILE A 58 -15.33 1.55 1.06
C ILE A 58 -14.74 2.59 2.01
N VAL A 59 -14.59 3.84 1.56
CA VAL A 59 -14.07 4.93 2.41
C VAL A 59 -14.95 5.13 3.64
N ARG A 60 -16.28 4.98 3.52
CA ARG A 60 -17.21 5.20 4.62
C ARG A 60 -17.33 4.01 5.59
N TYR A 61 -17.41 2.79 5.09
CA TYR A 61 -17.83 1.62 5.87
C TYR A 61 -16.74 0.56 6.07
N VAL A 62 -15.64 0.64 5.32
CA VAL A 62 -14.53 -0.33 5.35
C VAL A 62 -13.27 0.29 5.95
N LEU A 63 -12.91 1.51 5.53
CA LEU A 63 -11.74 2.25 6.04
C LEU A 63 -11.67 2.33 7.58
N PRO A 64 -12.78 2.56 8.33
CA PRO A 64 -12.73 2.62 9.80
C PRO A 64 -12.69 1.25 10.49
N SER A 65 -12.73 0.13 9.75
CA SER A 65 -12.76 -1.20 10.35
C SER A 65 -11.44 -1.54 11.06
N GLU A 66 -11.51 -2.13 12.25
CA GLU A 66 -10.33 -2.60 12.99
C GLU A 66 -9.94 -4.05 12.63
N ASP A 67 -10.76 -4.75 11.85
CA ASP A 67 -10.48 -6.13 11.46
C ASP A 67 -9.24 -6.22 10.54
N HIS A 68 -8.27 -7.05 10.95
CA HIS A 68 -6.99 -7.17 10.24
C HIS A 68 -7.14 -7.75 8.83
N THR A 69 -8.15 -8.59 8.59
CA THR A 69 -8.42 -9.17 7.26
C THR A 69 -8.99 -8.10 6.34
N ILE A 70 -9.94 -7.31 6.84
CA ILE A 70 -10.52 -6.17 6.13
C ILE A 70 -9.43 -5.15 5.81
N GLN A 71 -8.58 -4.75 6.77
CA GLN A 71 -7.48 -3.82 6.54
C GLN A 71 -6.51 -4.31 5.47
N LYS A 72 -6.18 -5.62 5.46
CA LYS A 72 -5.32 -6.20 4.43
C LYS A 72 -5.96 -6.16 3.04
N LEU A 73 -7.24 -6.53 2.95
CA LEU A 73 -8.01 -6.47 1.69
C LEU A 73 -8.19 -5.04 1.20
N LEU A 74 -8.37 -4.09 2.12
CA LEU A 74 -8.44 -2.65 1.81
C LEU A 74 -7.14 -2.17 1.16
N LEU A 75 -5.98 -2.55 1.69
CA LEU A 75 -4.70 -2.18 1.06
C LEU A 75 -4.55 -2.78 -0.35
N LEU A 76 -5.05 -3.99 -0.60
CA LEU A 76 -5.07 -4.59 -1.95
C LEU A 76 -6.00 -3.84 -2.89
N TYR A 77 -7.20 -3.50 -2.42
CA TYR A 77 -8.15 -2.68 -3.17
C TYR A 77 -7.52 -1.33 -3.53
N LEU A 78 -6.89 -0.67 -2.55
CA LEU A 78 -6.19 0.58 -2.74
C LEU A 78 -5.00 0.46 -3.68
N GLU A 79 -4.36 -0.70 -3.84
CA GLU A 79 -3.25 -0.85 -4.81
C GLU A 79 -3.73 -0.72 -6.26
N ILE A 80 -4.99 -1.07 -6.53
CA ILE A 80 -5.54 -1.21 -7.89
C ILE A 80 -6.38 0.01 -8.31
N VAL A 81 -7.08 0.64 -7.37
CA VAL A 81 -8.01 1.74 -7.69
C VAL A 81 -7.30 3.00 -8.19
N ASP A 82 -7.90 3.66 -9.17
CA ASP A 82 -7.47 4.98 -9.63
C ASP A 82 -7.64 6.03 -8.52
N LYS A 83 -6.57 6.78 -8.26
CA LYS A 83 -6.55 7.79 -7.18
C LYS A 83 -6.72 9.21 -7.70
N ARG A 84 -6.90 9.37 -9.01
CA ARG A 84 -7.04 10.65 -9.69
C ARG A 84 -8.36 10.74 -10.42
N ASP A 85 -8.91 11.95 -10.48
CA ASP A 85 -10.09 12.27 -11.28
C ASP A 85 -9.76 12.34 -12.79
N SER A 86 -10.78 12.53 -13.62
CA SER A 86 -10.63 12.69 -15.07
C SER A 86 -9.79 13.91 -15.49
N ARG A 87 -9.51 14.84 -14.57
CA ARG A 87 -8.64 16.00 -14.78
C ARG A 87 -7.22 15.76 -14.27
N GLY A 88 -6.91 14.55 -13.80
CA GLY A 88 -5.61 14.18 -13.25
C GLY A 88 -5.35 14.73 -11.85
N ARG A 89 -6.35 15.19 -11.10
CA ARG A 89 -6.18 15.64 -9.71
C ARG A 89 -6.48 14.51 -8.74
N VAL A 90 -5.76 14.46 -7.63
CA VAL A 90 -5.99 13.46 -6.57
C VAL A 90 -7.42 13.56 -6.03
N LEU A 91 -8.07 12.43 -5.81
CA LEU A 91 -9.43 12.36 -5.25
C LEU A 91 -9.45 12.91 -3.81
N PRO A 92 -10.42 13.78 -3.42
CA PRO A 92 -10.50 14.35 -2.08
C PRO A 92 -10.54 13.31 -0.95
N GLU A 93 -11.15 12.15 -1.20
CA GLU A 93 -11.24 11.03 -0.26
C GLU A 93 -9.87 10.46 0.10
N MET A 94 -8.86 10.68 -0.73
CA MET A 94 -7.48 10.26 -0.43
C MET A 94 -6.93 10.92 0.83
N ILE A 95 -7.48 12.07 1.25
CA ILE A 95 -7.12 12.70 2.53
C ILE A 95 -7.39 11.75 3.70
N LEU A 96 -8.56 11.11 3.72
CA LEU A 96 -8.95 10.14 4.76
C LEU A 96 -8.07 8.89 4.70
N ILE A 97 -7.76 8.42 3.48
CA ILE A 97 -6.88 7.28 3.27
C ILE A 97 -5.46 7.59 3.76
N CYS A 98 -4.91 8.75 3.44
CA CYS A 98 -3.61 9.19 3.94
C CYS A 98 -3.57 9.25 5.47
N GLN A 99 -4.64 9.75 6.11
CA GLN A 99 -4.72 9.74 7.57
C GLN A 99 -4.73 8.32 8.13
N ASN A 100 -5.50 7.41 7.54
CA ASN A 100 -5.51 5.99 7.94
C ASN A 100 -4.14 5.32 7.76
N LEU A 101 -3.48 5.52 6.61
CA LEU A 101 -2.13 5.00 6.35
C LEU A 101 -1.11 5.54 7.35
N ARG A 102 -1.18 6.84 7.68
CA ARG A 102 -0.32 7.46 8.69
C ARG A 102 -0.51 6.84 10.08
N ASN A 103 -1.76 6.53 10.45
CA ASN A 103 -2.07 5.83 11.69
C ASN A 103 -1.51 4.40 11.66
N ASN A 104 -1.67 3.68 10.54
CA ASN A 104 -1.15 2.32 10.36
C ASN A 104 0.38 2.25 10.45
N LEU A 105 1.10 3.26 9.96
CA LEU A 105 2.57 3.37 10.11
C LEU A 105 3.03 3.56 11.57
N GLN A 106 2.14 3.99 12.45
CA GLN A 106 2.39 4.21 13.88
C GLN A 106 1.68 3.17 14.76
N HIS A 107 1.00 2.19 14.16
CA HIS A 107 0.20 1.21 14.86
C HIS A 107 1.04 0.31 15.80
N PRO A 108 0.58 -0.06 17.00
CA PRO A 108 1.37 -0.91 17.92
C PRO A 108 1.73 -2.28 17.32
N ASN A 109 0.84 -2.86 16.52
CA ASN A 109 1.06 -4.12 15.81
C ASN A 109 2.08 -3.95 14.66
N GLU A 110 3.23 -4.62 14.77
CA GLU A 110 4.29 -4.60 13.76
C GLU A 110 3.84 -5.18 12.41
N TYR A 111 2.90 -6.12 12.39
CA TYR A 111 2.39 -6.65 11.13
C TYR A 111 1.67 -5.57 10.32
N ILE A 112 0.82 -4.75 10.96
CA ILE A 112 0.08 -3.64 10.32
C ILE A 112 1.04 -2.60 9.75
N ARG A 113 2.05 -2.19 10.53
CA ARG A 113 3.11 -1.30 10.03
C ARG A 113 3.82 -1.89 8.81
N GLY A 114 4.20 -3.16 8.89
CA GLY A 114 4.93 -3.85 7.83
C GLY A 114 4.14 -4.01 6.53
N VAL A 115 2.86 -4.38 6.58
CA VAL A 115 2.00 -4.45 5.38
C VAL A 115 1.80 -3.06 4.77
N THR A 116 1.65 -2.03 5.61
CA THR A 116 1.48 -0.65 5.15
C THR A 116 2.74 -0.14 4.45
N LEU A 117 3.92 -0.39 5.02
CA LEU A 117 5.21 -0.06 4.38
C LEU A 117 5.39 -0.79 3.03
N ARG A 118 4.94 -2.04 2.92
CA ARG A 118 4.94 -2.75 1.63
C ARG A 118 3.99 -2.13 0.62
N PHE A 119 2.79 -1.74 1.05
CA PHE A 119 1.82 -1.05 0.19
C PHE A 119 2.41 0.27 -0.35
N LEU A 120 3.12 1.04 0.47
CA LEU A 120 3.77 2.28 0.01
C LEU A 120 4.84 2.07 -1.06
N CYS A 121 5.40 0.86 -1.20
CA CYS A 121 6.31 0.55 -2.30
C CYS A 121 5.61 0.53 -3.69
N ARG A 122 4.28 0.50 -3.72
CA ARG A 122 3.44 0.44 -4.92
C ARG A 122 2.72 1.74 -5.22
N LEU A 123 2.74 2.70 -4.29
CA LEU A 123 2.07 3.98 -4.46
C LEU A 123 2.91 4.91 -5.35
N SER A 124 2.27 5.60 -6.30
CA SER A 124 2.96 6.39 -7.32
C SER A 124 2.78 7.90 -7.16
N GLU A 125 1.75 8.30 -6.42
CA GLU A 125 1.30 9.66 -6.28
C GLU A 125 2.12 10.37 -5.19
N SER A 126 3.12 11.13 -5.61
CA SER A 126 4.00 11.88 -4.71
C SER A 126 3.23 12.77 -3.72
N GLU A 127 2.12 13.38 -4.15
CA GLU A 127 1.21 14.18 -3.31
C GLU A 127 0.62 13.40 -2.12
N LEU A 128 0.41 12.08 -2.27
CA LEU A 128 -0.10 11.21 -1.21
C LEU A 128 1.01 10.72 -0.28
N ILE A 129 2.22 10.60 -0.81
CA ILE A 129 3.39 10.06 -0.12
C ILE A 129 4.04 11.12 0.77
N ASP A 130 4.12 12.36 0.31
CA ASP A 130 4.70 13.49 1.02
C ASP A 130 4.27 13.57 2.50
N PRO A 131 2.96 13.58 2.85
CA PRO A 131 2.53 13.63 4.25
C PRO A 131 2.89 12.38 5.07
N LEU A 132 3.28 11.27 4.43
CA LEU A 132 3.63 10.00 5.06
C LEU A 132 5.14 9.85 5.28
N VAL A 133 5.97 10.61 4.57
CA VAL A 133 7.45 10.51 4.63
C VAL A 133 7.98 10.53 6.07
N PRO A 134 7.57 11.45 6.96
CA PRO A 134 8.08 11.47 8.34
C PRO A 134 7.82 10.16 9.09
N SER A 135 6.63 9.57 8.92
CA SER A 135 6.26 8.30 9.55
C SER A 135 7.01 7.12 8.93
N VAL A 136 7.31 7.14 7.63
CA VAL A 136 8.15 6.12 6.99
C VAL A 136 9.58 6.17 7.53
N LEU A 137 10.17 7.37 7.63
CA LEU A 137 11.53 7.56 8.13
C LEU A 137 11.67 7.14 9.60
N ALA A 138 10.69 7.46 10.45
CA ALA A 138 10.67 7.02 11.84
C ALA A 138 10.73 5.48 11.98
N ASN A 139 10.16 4.74 11.03
CA ASN A 139 10.19 3.28 11.03
C ASN A 139 11.56 2.67 10.65
N LEU A 140 12.52 3.46 10.15
CA LEU A 140 13.91 3.01 9.94
C LEU A 140 14.63 2.70 11.26
N GLU A 141 14.22 3.34 12.35
CA GLU A 141 14.81 3.19 13.68
C GLU A 141 13.95 2.31 14.60
N HIS A 142 12.92 1.66 14.05
CA HIS A 142 12.04 0.79 14.81
C HIS A 142 12.80 -0.39 15.45
N ARG A 143 12.43 -0.79 16.68
CA ARG A 143 13.08 -1.89 17.43
C ARG A 143 13.11 -3.22 16.67
N HIS A 144 12.05 -3.51 15.91
CA HIS A 144 11.86 -4.79 15.25
C HIS A 144 12.49 -4.83 13.84
N PRO A 145 13.39 -5.79 13.52
CA PRO A 145 14.08 -5.88 12.23
C PRO A 145 13.15 -5.96 11.00
N PHE A 146 12.04 -6.69 11.11
CA PHE A 146 11.02 -6.77 10.05
C PHE A 146 10.52 -5.38 9.61
N ILE A 147 10.31 -4.46 10.55
CA ILE A 147 9.85 -3.10 10.23
C ILE A 147 10.95 -2.33 9.51
N ARG A 148 12.17 -2.34 10.05
CA ARG A 148 13.31 -1.64 9.44
C ARG A 148 13.57 -2.10 8.00
N ARG A 149 13.48 -3.41 7.73
CA ARG A 149 13.61 -3.96 6.37
C ARG A 149 12.53 -3.42 5.44
N ASN A 150 11.26 -3.43 5.85
CA ASN A 150 10.18 -2.91 5.01
C ASN A 150 10.26 -1.37 4.85
N ALA A 151 10.68 -0.64 5.88
CA ALA A 151 10.89 0.80 5.82
C ALA A 151 12.00 1.16 4.82
N LEU A 152 13.11 0.41 4.81
CA LEU A 152 14.16 0.58 3.81
C LEU A 152 13.66 0.35 2.38
N LEU A 153 12.85 -0.68 2.17
CA LEU A 153 12.23 -0.95 0.86
C LEU A 153 11.31 0.20 0.44
N ALA A 154 10.49 0.72 1.36
CA ALA A 154 9.60 1.84 1.12
C ALA A 154 10.38 3.12 0.76
N VAL A 155 11.40 3.48 1.55
CA VAL A 155 12.28 4.62 1.23
C VAL A 155 12.94 4.46 -0.13
N SER A 156 13.42 3.27 -0.45
CA SER A 156 14.03 2.98 -1.75
C SER A 156 13.03 3.13 -2.90
N ALA A 157 11.77 2.73 -2.71
CA ALA A 157 10.71 2.90 -3.70
C ALA A 157 10.34 4.39 -3.88
N ILE A 158 10.16 5.13 -2.78
CA ILE A 158 9.85 6.56 -2.79
C ILE A 158 10.96 7.34 -3.50
N PHE A 159 12.23 7.01 -3.24
CA PHE A 159 13.37 7.67 -3.90
C PHE A 159 13.39 7.46 -5.42
N ARG A 160 12.79 6.38 -5.93
CA ARG A 160 12.70 6.10 -7.38
C ARG A 160 11.53 6.81 -8.07
N LEU A 161 10.63 7.44 -7.32
CA LEU A 161 9.49 8.16 -7.91
C LEU A 161 9.93 9.45 -8.60
N PRO A 162 9.12 9.96 -9.55
CA PRO A 162 9.25 11.34 -10.01
C PRO A 162 9.19 12.29 -8.81
N ASN A 163 10.20 13.15 -8.68
CA ASN A 163 10.41 14.06 -7.54
C ASN A 163 10.75 13.39 -6.18
N GLY A 164 11.12 12.10 -6.18
CA GLY A 164 11.50 11.38 -4.97
C GLY A 164 12.69 11.99 -4.21
N GLU A 165 13.61 12.67 -4.91
CA GLU A 165 14.73 13.40 -4.30
C GLU A 165 14.26 14.60 -3.47
N GLN A 166 13.19 15.28 -3.88
CA GLN A 166 12.61 16.41 -3.14
C GLN A 166 11.89 15.93 -1.88
N LEU A 167 11.24 14.76 -1.97
CA LEU A 167 10.58 14.12 -0.82
C LEU A 167 11.60 13.62 0.21
N LEU A 168 12.82 13.31 -0.21
CA LEU A 168 13.87 12.74 0.63
C LEU A 168 15.19 13.51 0.45
N PRO A 169 15.27 14.78 0.86
CA PRO A 169 16.47 15.61 0.63
C PRO A 169 17.72 15.05 1.32
N ASP A 170 17.56 14.43 2.49
CA ASP A 170 18.66 13.86 3.30
C ASP A 170 18.95 12.38 3.01
N ALA A 171 18.27 11.77 2.01
CA ALA A 171 18.48 10.38 1.65
C ALA A 171 19.94 10.06 1.26
N PRO A 172 20.60 10.80 0.37
CA PRO A 172 21.90 10.40 -0.17
C PRO A 172 22.99 10.18 0.90
N THR A 173 22.94 10.96 1.98
CA THR A 173 23.99 11.03 3.01
C THR A 173 23.74 10.12 4.21
N SER A 174 22.48 9.91 4.62
CA SER A 174 22.14 9.26 5.89
C SER A 174 22.03 7.73 5.82
N TRP A 175 21.28 7.17 4.86
CA TRP A 175 21.05 5.71 4.80
C TRP A 175 22.13 4.95 4.04
N ARG A 176 22.75 5.54 3.00
CA ARG A 176 23.85 4.88 2.25
C ARG A 176 25.08 4.63 3.13
N ARG A 177 25.35 5.51 4.10
CA ARG A 177 26.43 5.34 5.08
C ARG A 177 26.05 4.34 6.18
N ARG A 178 24.80 4.38 6.67
CA ARG A 178 24.32 3.54 7.78
C ARG A 178 24.05 2.07 7.37
N TRP A 179 23.81 1.81 6.08
CA TRP A 179 23.37 0.51 5.57
C TRP A 179 24.13 0.03 4.33
N ARG A 180 25.40 0.44 4.14
CA ARG A 180 26.30 -0.46 3.40
C ARG A 180 26.22 -1.80 4.15
N PRO A 181 25.83 -2.92 3.49
CA PRO A 181 26.06 -4.21 4.11
C PRO A 181 27.53 -4.18 4.47
N SER A 182 27.84 -4.48 5.73
CA SER A 182 29.19 -4.82 6.12
C SER A 182 29.63 -5.84 5.09
N ARG A 183 30.36 -5.38 4.06
CA ARG A 183 31.11 -6.24 3.17
C ARG A 183 31.90 -7.03 4.18
N THR A 184 31.54 -8.30 4.30
CA THR A 184 32.32 -9.30 4.98
C THR A 184 33.77 -8.88 4.79
N ARG A 185 34.46 -8.64 5.91
CA ARG A 185 35.92 -8.55 5.89
C ARG A 185 36.36 -9.84 5.22
N ARG A 186 36.55 -9.84 3.90
CA ARG A 186 37.34 -10.85 3.24
C ARG A 186 38.68 -10.71 3.94
N PRO A 187 39.18 -11.73 4.65
CA PRO A 187 40.53 -11.66 5.15
C PRO A 187 41.41 -11.38 3.92
N ALA A 188 42.25 -10.36 4.03
CA ALA A 188 43.24 -10.08 3.02
C ALA A 188 43.99 -11.39 2.76
N ALA A 189 43.99 -11.86 1.52
CA ALA A 189 44.92 -12.87 1.10
C ALA A 189 46.32 -12.26 1.32
N THR A 190 47.01 -12.73 2.36
CA THR A 190 48.43 -12.48 2.55
C THR A 190 49.17 -13.11 1.37
N PRO A 191 49.96 -12.35 0.60
CA PRO A 191 50.81 -12.93 -0.42
C PRO A 191 52.10 -13.41 0.25
N SER A 192 52.31 -14.72 0.32
CA SER A 192 53.61 -15.40 0.44
C SER A 192 53.41 -16.87 0.13
#